data_AF-A0A0F3RTW7-F1
#
_entry.id   AF-A0A0F3RTW7-F1
#
_cell.length_a   1.000
_cell.length_b   1.000
_cell.length_c   1.000
_cell.angle_alpha   90.00
_cell.angle_beta   90.00
_cell.angle_gamma   90.00
#
_symmetry.space_group_name_H-M   'P 1'
#
loop_
_entity.id
_entity.type
_entity.pdbx_description
1 polymer ?
#
loop_
_entity_poly.entity_id
_entity_poly.type
_entity_poly.pdbx_seq_one_letter_code
_entity_poly.pdbx_strand_id
1 'polypeptide(L)'
;MAEEKTDFVIGRHPAVAALRSQQEINKVFLQSGLKSEAIDEIRQLAQRRHLVISEVPKQKLDQLTDHQNHQGVALGVAAFAYASIDDLYANAEKKGEEPFFLILDNVEDPHNLGSILRTADASGVHGVIIPKRRAVGLTSTVAKTSTGAIETVPVARVTNLVNTVNDLKKRGMWIFGTDMAGTDYRDWNAKGAVGLIIGNEGKGISRLLKDTVDQTLTIPMVGTVQSLNASVAAGLLMYQGFNSRHPVQH
;
A
#
# COMPACT_ATOMS: atom_id res chain seq x y z
N MET A 1 -6.33 26.76 -4.03
CA MET A 1 -4.87 26.49 -3.93
C MET A 1 -4.68 25.62 -2.72
N ALA A 2 -4.42 24.32 -2.90
CA ALA A 2 -4.16 23.44 -1.76
C ALA A 2 -2.79 23.83 -1.19
N GLU A 3 -2.73 24.17 0.11
CA GLU A 3 -1.47 24.32 0.82
C GLU A 3 -0.58 23.11 0.52
N GLU A 4 0.71 23.34 0.22
CA GLU A 4 1.69 22.27 0.16
C GLU A 4 1.79 21.65 1.56
N LYS A 5 0.98 20.60 1.80
CA LYS A 5 1.17 19.75 2.98
C LYS A 5 2.58 19.19 2.88
N THR A 6 3.46 19.67 3.74
CA THR A 6 4.80 19.13 3.89
C THR A 6 4.68 17.66 4.25
N ASP A 7 5.28 16.77 3.46
CA ASP A 7 5.26 15.32 3.71
C ASP A 7 5.94 14.95 5.05
N PHE A 8 6.61 15.91 5.69
CA PHE A 8 7.35 15.73 6.94
C PHE A 8 6.98 16.74 8.02
N VAL A 9 6.86 16.24 9.25
CA VAL A 9 6.97 17.02 10.48
C VAL A 9 8.41 16.90 10.98
N ILE A 10 9.09 18.04 11.15
CA ILE A 10 10.55 18.11 11.32
C ILE A 10 10.89 18.62 12.73
N GLY A 11 11.85 17.99 13.40
CA GLY A 11 12.30 18.40 14.73
C GLY A 11 11.58 17.70 15.89
N ARG A 12 12.15 17.81 17.11
CA ARG A 12 11.72 17.00 18.27
C ARG A 12 10.37 17.42 18.83
N HIS A 13 10.18 18.72 19.10
CA HIS A 13 8.91 19.22 19.67
C HIS A 13 7.72 19.02 18.73
N PRO A 14 7.78 19.38 17.43
CA PRO A 14 6.70 19.10 16.49
C PRO A 14 6.42 17.60 16.38
N ALA A 15 7.46 16.75 16.42
CA ALA A 15 7.28 15.30 16.38
C ALA A 15 6.51 14.77 17.59
N VAL A 16 6.84 15.21 18.82
CA VAL A 16 6.10 14.82 20.03
C VAL A 16 4.64 15.28 19.95
N ALA A 17 4.39 16.51 19.50
CA ALA A 17 3.03 17.03 19.34
C ALA A 17 2.21 16.21 18.34
N ALA A 18 2.77 15.91 17.16
CA ALA A 18 2.12 15.10 16.13
C ALA A 18 1.90 13.64 16.58
N LEU A 19 2.82 13.07 17.35
CA LEU A 19 2.66 11.72 17.88
C LEU A 19 1.57 11.62 18.95
N ARG A 20 1.32 12.69 19.71
CA ARG A 20 0.25 12.77 20.72
C ARG A 20 -1.12 13.13 20.12
N SER A 21 -1.17 13.66 18.90
CA SER A 21 -2.42 13.99 18.21
C SER A 21 -2.96 12.83 17.36
N GLN A 22 -4.10 13.05 16.70
CA GLN A 22 -4.69 12.14 15.72
C GLN A 22 -4.06 12.27 14.32
N GLN A 23 -2.94 12.99 14.16
CA GLN A 23 -2.26 13.11 12.88
C GLN A 23 -1.88 11.73 12.34
N GLU A 24 -2.26 11.45 11.10
CA GLU A 24 -1.90 10.20 10.42
C GLU A 24 -0.42 10.21 10.02
N ILE A 25 0.30 9.17 10.43
CA ILE A 25 1.76 9.07 10.28
C ILE A 25 2.11 7.80 9.50
N ASN A 26 2.84 8.01 8.40
CA ASN A 26 3.39 6.94 7.58
C ASN A 26 4.55 6.25 8.32
N LYS A 27 5.56 7.01 8.75
CA LYS A 27 6.80 6.46 9.33
C LYS A 27 7.52 7.49 10.21
N VAL A 28 8.19 7.01 11.25
CA VAL A 28 9.07 7.80 12.12
C VAL A 28 10.52 7.56 11.70
N PHE A 29 11.26 8.61 11.38
CA PHE A 29 12.68 8.56 11.05
C PHE A 29 13.49 9.14 12.21
N LEU A 30 14.44 8.35 12.73
CA LEU A 30 15.33 8.74 13.83
C LEU A 30 16.78 8.65 13.37
N GLN A 31 17.61 9.62 13.75
CA GLN A 31 19.03 9.58 13.44
C GLN A 31 19.72 8.44 14.22
N SER A 32 20.43 7.57 13.51
CA SER A 32 21.22 6.50 14.12
C SER A 32 22.28 7.03 15.08
N GLY A 33 22.46 6.35 16.21
CA GLY A 33 23.47 6.69 17.21
C GLY A 33 23.16 7.91 18.08
N LEU A 34 22.05 8.62 17.84
CA LEU A 34 21.62 9.72 18.69
C LEU A 34 20.92 9.18 19.94
N LYS A 35 21.38 9.57 21.12
CA LYS A 35 20.74 9.26 22.40
C LYS A 35 20.40 10.54 23.13
N SER A 36 19.12 10.74 23.45
CA SER A 36 18.63 11.81 24.33
C SER A 36 17.23 11.46 24.83
N GLU A 37 16.84 12.04 25.98
CA GLU A 37 15.52 11.82 26.57
C GLU A 37 14.38 12.10 25.58
N ALA A 38 14.50 13.16 24.78
CA ALA A 38 13.52 13.51 23.76
C ALA A 38 13.40 12.44 22.65
N ILE A 39 14.51 11.79 22.24
CA ILE A 39 14.46 10.71 21.25
C ILE A 39 13.79 9.47 21.85
N ASP A 40 14.07 9.17 23.12
CA ASP A 40 13.48 8.02 23.81
C ASP A 40 11.97 8.22 24.00
N GLU A 41 11.52 9.42 24.32
CA GLU A 41 10.09 9.77 24.37
C GLU A 41 9.41 9.55 23.01
N ILE A 42 10.00 10.06 21.93
CA ILE A 42 9.48 9.92 20.56
C ILE A 42 9.40 8.43 20.18
N ARG A 43 10.44 7.64 20.51
CA ARG A 43 10.46 6.20 20.27
C ARG A 43 9.32 5.49 21.01
N GLN A 44 9.10 5.80 22.29
CA GLN A 44 8.01 5.22 23.08
C GLN A 44 6.63 5.59 22.54
N LEU A 45 6.41 6.86 22.20
CA LEU A 45 5.16 7.33 21.59
C LEU A 45 4.86 6.61 20.27
N ALA A 46 5.88 6.49 19.40
CA ALA A 46 5.75 5.79 18.13
C ALA A 46 5.45 4.29 18.31
N GLN A 47 6.09 3.64 19.28
CA GLN A 47 5.82 2.23 19.62
C GLN A 47 4.40 2.01 20.15
N ARG A 48 3.89 2.89 21.02
CA ARG A 48 2.50 2.84 21.52
C ARG A 48 1.48 2.94 20.39
N ARG A 49 1.78 3.72 19.35
CA ARG A 49 0.94 3.84 18.14
C ARG A 49 1.22 2.76 17.10
N HIS A 50 2.08 1.79 17.39
CA HIS A 50 2.51 0.74 16.46
C HIS A 50 2.98 1.29 15.10
N LEU A 51 3.69 2.42 15.13
CA LEU A 51 4.28 3.06 13.96
C LEU A 51 5.61 2.40 13.62
N VAL A 52 5.97 2.46 12.34
CA VAL A 52 7.28 1.99 11.88
C VAL A 52 8.32 3.04 12.22
N ILE A 53 9.34 2.62 12.96
CA ILE A 53 10.50 3.43 13.28
C ILE A 53 11.65 2.98 12.37
N SER A 54 12.27 3.93 11.67
CA SER A 54 13.41 3.72 10.81
C SER A 54 14.58 4.52 11.36
N GLU A 55 15.61 3.82 11.85
CA GLU A 55 16.88 4.47 12.18
C GLU A 55 17.66 4.69 10.89
N VAL A 56 18.10 5.93 10.66
CA VAL A 56 18.75 6.34 9.41
C VAL A 56 19.99 7.22 9.69
N PRO A 57 20.99 7.22 8.80
CA PRO A 57 22.11 8.16 8.89
C PRO A 57 21.64 9.61 8.79
N LYS A 58 22.41 10.54 9.36
CA LYS A 58 22.11 11.99 9.32
C LYS A 58 21.84 12.49 7.89
N GLN A 59 22.71 12.12 6.95
CA GLN A 59 22.59 12.51 5.54
C GLN A 59 21.23 12.13 4.92
N LYS A 60 20.64 11.01 5.35
CA LYS A 60 19.32 10.61 4.87
C LYS A 60 18.22 11.50 5.44
N LEU A 61 18.32 11.91 6.71
CA LEU A 61 17.40 12.90 7.28
C LEU A 61 17.54 14.24 6.57
N ASP A 62 18.77 14.72 6.36
CA ASP A 62 19.03 15.96 5.62
C ASP A 62 18.31 15.94 4.26
N GLN A 63 18.41 14.85 3.49
CA GLN A 63 17.70 14.69 2.22
C GLN A 63 16.17 14.66 2.38
N LEU A 64 15.65 13.91 3.35
CA LEU A 64 14.20 13.79 3.57
C LEU A 64 13.56 15.11 3.98
N THR A 65 14.30 15.96 4.69
CA THR A 65 13.83 17.23 5.22
C THR A 65 14.24 18.43 4.40
N ASP A 66 14.73 18.23 3.17
CA ASP A 66 15.26 19.29 2.30
C ASP A 66 16.24 20.22 3.04
N HIS A 67 17.20 19.59 3.74
CA HIS A 67 18.26 20.21 4.53
C HIS A 67 17.79 21.12 5.70
N GLN A 68 16.51 21.07 6.07
CA GLN A 68 16.02 21.76 7.26
C GLN A 68 16.59 21.17 8.57
N ASN A 69 16.56 21.98 9.65
CA ASN A 69 17.07 21.56 10.95
C ASN A 69 16.17 20.50 11.62
N HIS A 70 16.46 19.23 11.34
CA HIS A 70 15.66 18.10 11.79
C HIS A 70 15.95 17.64 13.23
N GLN A 71 17.02 18.12 13.89
CA GLN A 71 17.35 17.75 15.28
C GLN A 71 17.42 16.22 15.56
N GLY A 72 17.70 15.45 14.51
CA GLY A 72 17.73 13.98 14.51
C GLY A 72 16.37 13.27 14.35
N VAL A 73 15.29 13.98 14.01
CA VAL A 73 13.93 13.40 13.86
C VAL A 73 13.18 14.00 12.67
N ALA A 74 12.49 13.13 11.94
CA ALA A 74 11.42 13.53 11.02
C ALA A 74 10.27 12.52 11.07
N LEU A 75 9.02 12.97 10.98
CA LEU A 75 7.85 12.11 10.84
C LEU A 75 7.30 12.27 9.43
N GLY A 76 7.26 11.19 8.65
CA GLY A 76 6.54 11.18 7.39
C GLY A 76 5.04 11.15 7.67
N VAL A 77 4.31 12.22 7.35
CA VAL A 77 2.85 12.31 7.55
C VAL A 77 2.12 11.71 6.36
N ALA A 78 0.90 11.22 6.59
CA ALA A 78 0.04 10.77 5.51
C ALA A 78 -0.74 11.97 4.93
N ALA A 79 -0.84 12.03 3.62
CA ALA A 79 -1.67 13.00 2.92
C ALA A 79 -3.18 12.72 3.11
N PHE A 80 -3.52 11.44 3.31
CA PHE A 80 -4.88 10.92 3.46
C PHE A 80 -4.97 9.91 4.61
N ALA A 81 -6.18 9.75 5.15
CA ALA A 81 -6.47 8.77 6.18
C ALA A 81 -6.45 7.34 5.62
N TYR A 82 -6.00 6.39 6.44
CA TYR A 82 -6.11 4.98 6.12
C TYR A 82 -7.46 4.44 6.55
N ALA A 83 -8.01 3.53 5.74
CA ALA A 83 -9.21 2.78 6.06
C ALA A 83 -8.87 1.51 6.86
N SER A 84 -9.87 0.94 7.52
CA SER A 84 -9.81 -0.42 8.07
C SER A 84 -10.23 -1.45 7.03
N ILE A 85 -9.91 -2.73 7.24
CA ILE A 85 -10.39 -3.80 6.35
C ILE A 85 -11.93 -3.84 6.30
N ASP A 86 -12.60 -3.52 7.41
CA ASP A 86 -14.06 -3.50 7.44
C ASP A 86 -14.65 -2.36 6.61
N ASP A 87 -13.97 -1.20 6.55
CA ASP A 87 -14.36 -0.11 5.65
C ASP A 87 -14.29 -0.51 4.17
N LEU A 88 -13.33 -1.36 3.80
CA LEU A 88 -13.19 -1.88 2.43
C LEU A 88 -14.36 -2.81 2.08
N TYR A 89 -14.79 -3.66 3.00
CA TYR A 89 -16.00 -4.49 2.81
C TYR A 89 -17.26 -3.64 2.76
N ALA A 90 -17.39 -2.65 3.65
CA ALA A 90 -18.51 -1.71 3.64
C ALA A 90 -18.56 -0.91 2.33
N ASN A 91 -17.43 -0.62 1.69
CA ASN A 91 -17.38 0.02 0.38
C ASN A 91 -17.97 -0.86 -0.72
N ALA A 92 -17.68 -2.18 -0.71
CA ALA A 92 -18.29 -3.14 -1.63
C ALA A 92 -19.79 -3.30 -1.39
N GLU A 93 -20.19 -3.44 -0.13
CA GLU A 93 -21.60 -3.58 0.27
C GLU A 93 -22.44 -2.36 -0.15
N LYS A 94 -21.92 -1.13 0.05
CA LYS A 94 -22.59 0.11 -0.40
C LYS A 94 -22.86 0.15 -1.89
N LYS A 95 -22.05 -0.54 -2.70
CA LYS A 95 -22.22 -0.65 -4.16
C LYS A 95 -23.09 -1.84 -4.57
N GLY A 96 -23.47 -2.71 -3.62
CA GLY A 96 -24.20 -3.95 -3.91
C GLY A 96 -23.37 -4.96 -4.69
N GLU A 97 -22.04 -4.90 -4.55
CA GLU A 97 -21.11 -5.73 -5.30
C GLU A 97 -20.35 -6.71 -4.40
N GLU A 98 -19.97 -7.84 -4.95
CA GLU A 98 -19.03 -8.76 -4.30
C GLU A 98 -17.66 -8.07 -4.13
N PRO A 99 -16.96 -8.20 -2.98
CA PRO A 99 -15.69 -7.54 -2.75
C PRO A 99 -14.63 -7.87 -3.82
N PHE A 100 -13.90 -6.84 -4.27
CA PHE A 100 -12.70 -7.01 -5.09
C PHE A 100 -11.60 -6.13 -4.54
N PHE A 101 -10.60 -6.74 -3.90
CA PHE A 101 -9.49 -6.03 -3.25
C PHE A 101 -8.16 -6.29 -3.93
N LEU A 102 -7.31 -5.28 -3.95
CA LEU A 102 -5.89 -5.44 -4.25
C LEU A 102 -5.07 -5.55 -2.98
N ILE A 103 -4.05 -6.38 -3.00
CA ILE A 103 -3.10 -6.57 -1.90
C ILE A 103 -1.70 -6.35 -2.48
N LEU A 104 -1.02 -5.29 -2.06
CA LEU A 104 0.26 -4.91 -2.64
C LEU A 104 1.40 -5.38 -1.73
N ASP A 105 2.23 -6.29 -2.24
CA ASP A 105 3.39 -6.80 -1.52
C ASP A 105 4.68 -6.16 -2.04
N ASN A 106 5.30 -5.37 -1.15
CA ASN A 106 6.55 -4.67 -1.40
C ASN A 106 6.53 -3.62 -2.54
N VAL A 107 5.44 -2.85 -2.66
CA VAL A 107 5.35 -1.68 -3.56
C VAL A 107 5.87 -0.44 -2.84
N GLU A 108 7.11 -0.04 -3.14
CA GLU A 108 7.82 1.05 -2.46
C GLU A 108 7.88 2.37 -3.23
N ASP A 109 7.50 2.37 -4.51
CA ASP A 109 7.49 3.57 -5.36
C ASP A 109 6.12 4.29 -5.29
N PRO A 110 6.06 5.57 -4.89
CA PRO A 110 4.81 6.36 -4.89
C PRO A 110 4.16 6.49 -6.28
N HIS A 111 4.93 6.46 -7.36
CA HIS A 111 4.39 6.52 -8.72
C HIS A 111 3.65 5.23 -9.10
N ASN A 112 4.20 4.09 -8.71
CA ASN A 112 3.53 2.79 -8.86
C ASN A 112 2.23 2.75 -8.05
N LEU A 113 2.27 3.11 -6.75
CA LEU A 113 1.05 3.10 -5.92
C LEU A 113 -0.03 4.04 -6.49
N GLY A 114 0.34 5.26 -6.88
CA GLY A 114 -0.63 6.20 -7.45
C GLY A 114 -1.25 5.70 -8.76
N SER A 115 -0.43 5.12 -9.65
CA SER A 115 -0.93 4.54 -10.91
C SER A 115 -1.83 3.33 -10.68
N ILE A 116 -1.51 2.50 -9.68
CA ILE A 116 -2.35 1.37 -9.26
C ILE A 116 -3.69 1.88 -8.72
N LEU A 117 -3.70 2.88 -7.83
CA LEU A 117 -4.93 3.46 -7.29
C LEU A 117 -5.82 4.03 -8.39
N ARG A 118 -5.23 4.74 -9.35
CA ARG A 118 -5.96 5.27 -10.51
C ARG A 118 -6.63 4.16 -11.34
N THR A 119 -5.93 3.05 -11.54
CA THR A 119 -6.48 1.92 -12.29
C THR A 119 -7.49 1.14 -11.46
N ALA A 120 -7.29 1.04 -10.16
CA ALA A 120 -8.22 0.44 -9.20
C ALA A 120 -9.57 1.16 -9.21
N ASP A 121 -9.55 2.50 -9.19
CA ASP A 121 -10.74 3.33 -9.33
C ASP A 121 -11.46 3.07 -10.65
N ALA A 122 -10.72 3.10 -11.76
CA ALA A 122 -11.27 2.89 -13.10
C ALA A 122 -11.83 1.47 -13.36
N SER A 123 -11.35 0.46 -12.63
CA SER A 123 -11.73 -0.94 -12.83
C SER A 123 -12.69 -1.49 -11.76
N GLY A 124 -13.17 -0.64 -10.83
CA GLY A 124 -14.13 -1.04 -9.81
C GLY A 124 -13.54 -1.84 -8.65
N VAL A 125 -12.25 -1.66 -8.34
CA VAL A 125 -11.66 -2.22 -7.13
C VAL A 125 -12.22 -1.49 -5.91
N HIS A 126 -12.62 -2.27 -4.90
CA HIS A 126 -13.29 -1.77 -3.70
C HIS A 126 -12.33 -1.31 -2.61
N GLY A 127 -11.06 -1.71 -2.70
CA GLY A 127 -10.08 -1.42 -1.67
C GLY A 127 -8.67 -1.88 -2.03
N VAL A 128 -7.68 -1.18 -1.49
CA VAL A 128 -6.27 -1.57 -1.61
C VAL A 128 -5.69 -1.81 -0.22
N ILE A 129 -4.96 -2.91 -0.06
CA ILE A 129 -4.32 -3.30 1.19
C ILE A 129 -2.81 -3.23 1.00
N ILE A 130 -2.12 -2.49 1.89
CA ILE A 130 -0.66 -2.35 1.88
C ILE A 130 -0.07 -2.71 3.25
N PRO A 131 1.17 -3.23 3.31
CA PRO A 131 1.83 -3.48 4.58
C PRO A 131 2.35 -2.18 5.21
N LYS A 132 2.47 -2.15 6.54
CA LYS A 132 3.10 -1.02 7.24
C LYS A 132 4.58 -0.83 6.89
N ARG A 133 5.27 -1.91 6.53
CA ARG A 133 6.72 -1.96 6.25
C ARG A 133 6.94 -2.39 4.80
N ARG A 134 8.06 -1.94 4.22
CA ARG A 134 8.44 -2.22 2.82
C ARG A 134 7.36 -1.81 1.82
N ALA A 135 6.61 -0.75 2.12
CA ALA A 135 5.68 -0.16 1.17
C ALA A 135 5.73 1.36 1.30
N VAL A 136 5.35 2.03 0.20
CA VAL A 136 5.09 3.46 0.22
C VAL A 136 3.75 3.73 0.92
N GLY A 137 3.70 4.78 1.73
CA GLY A 137 2.45 5.25 2.34
C GLY A 137 1.69 6.20 1.42
N LEU A 138 0.52 6.66 1.87
CA LEU A 138 -0.23 7.73 1.21
C LEU A 138 0.50 9.06 1.41
N THR A 139 1.43 9.40 0.52
CA THR A 139 2.18 10.67 0.54
C THR A 139 1.55 11.71 -0.40
N SER A 140 2.03 12.95 -0.36
CA SER A 140 1.62 13.98 -1.31
C SER A 140 1.89 13.57 -2.77
N THR A 141 2.99 12.85 -3.02
CA THR A 141 3.30 12.30 -4.36
C THR A 141 2.24 11.30 -4.80
N VAL A 142 1.81 10.36 -3.93
CA VAL A 142 0.75 9.39 -4.26
C VAL A 142 -0.57 10.10 -4.54
N ALA A 143 -0.91 11.14 -3.77
CA ALA A 143 -2.09 11.95 -4.03
C ALA A 143 -2.04 12.63 -5.40
N LYS A 144 -0.89 13.21 -5.77
CA LYS A 144 -0.68 13.84 -7.08
C LYS A 144 -0.75 12.83 -8.23
N THR A 145 -0.12 11.66 -8.09
CA THR A 145 -0.03 10.66 -9.17
C THR A 145 -1.33 9.86 -9.35
N SER A 146 -2.13 9.69 -8.30
CA SER A 146 -3.42 8.98 -8.36
C SER A 146 -4.56 9.77 -9.01
N THR A 147 -4.39 11.08 -9.28
CA THR A 147 -5.39 11.92 -9.96
C THR A 147 -6.79 11.86 -9.30
N GLY A 148 -6.84 11.94 -7.96
CA GLY A 148 -8.09 11.93 -7.20
C GLY A 148 -8.59 10.54 -6.77
N ALA A 149 -8.09 9.45 -7.36
CA ALA A 149 -8.49 8.09 -7.00
C ALA A 149 -8.24 7.73 -5.52
N ILE A 150 -7.30 8.43 -4.86
CA ILE A 150 -7.05 8.30 -3.43
C ILE A 150 -8.25 8.71 -2.54
N GLU A 151 -9.22 9.45 -3.09
CA GLU A 151 -10.44 9.86 -2.38
C GLU A 151 -11.57 8.83 -2.49
N THR A 152 -11.56 8.01 -3.55
CA THR A 152 -12.65 7.07 -3.88
C THR A 152 -12.27 5.62 -3.60
N VAL A 153 -10.98 5.29 -3.64
CA VAL A 153 -10.46 3.93 -3.37
C VAL A 153 -9.83 3.90 -1.97
N PRO A 154 -10.51 3.34 -0.96
CA PRO A 154 -9.98 3.29 0.39
C PRO A 154 -8.74 2.40 0.46
N VAL A 155 -7.72 2.86 1.18
CA VAL A 155 -6.47 2.13 1.38
C VAL A 155 -6.34 1.70 2.83
N ALA A 156 -6.29 0.39 3.07
CA ALA A 156 -6.03 -0.19 4.37
C ALA A 156 -4.55 -0.52 4.55
N ARG A 157 -4.03 -0.27 5.75
CA ARG A 157 -2.61 -0.49 6.07
C ARG A 157 -2.46 -1.49 7.21
N VAL A 158 -1.88 -2.64 6.91
CA VAL A 158 -1.84 -3.79 7.82
C VAL A 158 -0.44 -4.13 8.30
N THR A 159 -0.33 -4.75 9.48
CA THR A 159 0.97 -5.11 10.06
C THR A 159 1.58 -6.34 9.39
N ASN A 160 0.74 -7.31 9.00
CA ASN A 160 1.18 -8.60 8.44
C ASN A 160 0.20 -9.04 7.33
N LEU A 161 0.69 -9.13 6.10
CA LEU A 161 -0.12 -9.52 4.94
C LEU A 161 -0.58 -10.98 5.01
N VAL A 162 0.27 -11.91 5.46
CA VAL A 162 -0.06 -13.34 5.58
C VAL A 162 -1.25 -13.54 6.52
N ASN A 163 -1.22 -12.91 7.70
CA ASN A 163 -2.34 -12.98 8.64
C ASN A 163 -3.60 -12.35 8.07
N THR A 164 -3.45 -11.18 7.43
CA THR A 164 -4.57 -10.47 6.79
C THR A 164 -5.22 -11.34 5.72
N VAL A 165 -4.43 -11.96 4.84
CA VAL A 165 -4.91 -12.88 3.80
C VAL A 165 -5.67 -14.05 4.42
N ASN A 166 -5.12 -14.69 5.45
CA ASN A 166 -5.81 -15.78 6.13
C ASN A 166 -7.16 -15.35 6.72
N ASP A 167 -7.25 -14.12 7.26
CA ASP A 167 -8.50 -13.59 7.79
C ASP A 167 -9.51 -13.23 6.68
N LEU A 168 -9.05 -12.70 5.53
CA LEU A 168 -9.90 -12.50 4.35
C LEU A 168 -10.48 -13.83 3.85
N LYS A 169 -9.68 -14.90 3.81
CA LYS A 169 -10.12 -16.25 3.41
C LYS A 169 -11.19 -16.82 4.35
N LYS A 170 -11.04 -16.61 5.66
CA LYS A 170 -12.08 -16.99 6.65
C LYS A 170 -13.41 -16.26 6.40
N ARG A 171 -13.36 -15.09 5.77
CA ARG A 171 -14.53 -14.31 5.34
C ARG A 171 -15.04 -14.68 3.93
N GLY A 172 -14.57 -15.80 3.38
CA GLY A 172 -15.02 -16.31 2.09
C GLY A 172 -14.36 -15.66 0.86
N MET A 173 -13.32 -14.84 1.05
CA MET A 173 -12.59 -14.24 -0.08
C MET A 173 -11.62 -15.25 -0.70
N TRP A 174 -11.64 -15.34 -2.03
CA TRP A 174 -10.70 -16.17 -2.78
C TRP A 174 -9.47 -15.35 -3.18
N ILE A 175 -8.28 -15.88 -2.94
CA ILE A 175 -7.03 -15.12 -3.00
C ILE A 175 -6.16 -15.60 -4.15
N PHE A 176 -5.80 -14.67 -5.03
CA PHE A 176 -4.98 -14.91 -6.20
C PHE A 176 -3.66 -14.19 -6.08
N GLY A 177 -2.57 -14.83 -6.50
CA GLY A 177 -1.25 -14.18 -6.58
C GLY A 177 -0.63 -14.30 -7.96
N THR A 178 0.23 -13.36 -8.31
CA THR A 178 1.02 -13.40 -9.54
C THR A 178 2.31 -14.20 -9.39
N ASP A 179 2.61 -15.06 -10.36
CA ASP A 179 3.91 -15.73 -10.52
C ASP A 179 4.21 -16.01 -11.99
N MET A 180 5.44 -16.42 -12.30
CA MET A 180 5.79 -16.87 -13.64
C MET A 180 5.06 -18.16 -14.03
N ALA A 181 4.78 -19.04 -13.06
CA ALA A 181 4.04 -20.27 -13.28
C ALA A 181 2.65 -20.19 -12.64
N GLY A 182 1.60 -20.37 -13.45
CA GLY A 182 0.22 -20.31 -12.99
C GLY A 182 -0.77 -20.45 -14.12
N THR A 183 -2.04 -20.21 -13.83
CA THR A 183 -3.09 -20.08 -14.83
C THR A 183 -2.88 -18.80 -15.63
N ASP A 184 -2.97 -18.89 -16.95
CA ASP A 184 -2.92 -17.70 -17.80
C ASP A 184 -3.97 -16.70 -17.34
N TYR A 185 -3.55 -15.45 -17.12
CA TYR A 185 -4.47 -14.44 -16.61
C TYR A 185 -5.69 -14.28 -17.51
N ARG A 186 -5.58 -14.50 -18.82
CA ARG A 186 -6.69 -14.36 -19.78
C ARG A 186 -7.85 -15.33 -19.51
N ASP A 187 -7.56 -16.46 -18.87
CA ASP A 187 -8.56 -17.47 -18.48
C ASP A 187 -9.07 -17.25 -17.04
N TRP A 188 -8.52 -16.26 -16.33
CA TRP A 188 -8.91 -15.97 -14.96
C TRP A 188 -10.32 -15.39 -14.88
N ASN A 189 -11.10 -15.93 -13.94
CA ASN A 189 -12.44 -15.48 -13.60
C ASN A 189 -12.45 -14.87 -12.18
N ALA A 190 -12.73 -13.58 -12.08
CA ALA A 190 -12.77 -12.81 -10.85
C ALA A 190 -14.20 -12.57 -10.32
N LYS A 191 -15.17 -13.42 -10.66
CA LYS A 191 -16.52 -13.40 -10.06
C LYS A 191 -16.48 -13.84 -8.59
N GLY A 192 -17.36 -13.25 -7.77
CA GLY A 192 -17.39 -13.48 -6.32
C GLY A 192 -16.44 -12.56 -5.54
N ALA A 193 -16.26 -12.86 -4.25
CA ALA A 193 -15.34 -12.13 -3.38
C ALA A 193 -13.87 -12.50 -3.69
N VAL A 194 -13.10 -11.53 -4.17
CA VAL A 194 -11.74 -11.74 -4.70
C VAL A 194 -10.73 -10.81 -4.04
N GLY A 195 -9.57 -11.37 -3.68
CA GLY A 195 -8.37 -10.61 -3.34
C GLY A 195 -7.25 -10.94 -4.32
N LEU A 196 -6.67 -9.93 -4.98
CA LEU A 196 -5.57 -10.08 -5.92
C LEU A 196 -4.28 -9.50 -5.35
N ILE A 197 -3.25 -10.34 -5.22
CA ILE A 197 -1.94 -9.96 -4.72
C ILE A 197 -1.04 -9.54 -5.89
N ILE A 198 -0.48 -8.34 -5.81
CA ILE A 198 0.54 -7.84 -6.74
C ILE A 198 1.86 -7.70 -6.00
N GLY A 199 2.87 -8.40 -6.51
CA GLY A 199 4.24 -8.32 -5.97
C GLY A 199 5.06 -7.19 -6.56
N ASN A 200 6.26 -7.03 -6.02
CA ASN A 200 7.27 -6.12 -6.56
C ASN A 200 7.81 -6.61 -7.92
N GLU A 201 8.21 -5.70 -8.81
CA GLU A 201 8.75 -6.04 -10.14
C GLU A 201 9.88 -7.07 -10.09
N GLY A 202 10.80 -6.97 -9.14
CA GLY A 202 12.00 -7.82 -9.14
C GLY A 202 11.77 -9.19 -8.52
N LYS A 203 11.17 -9.21 -7.33
CA LYS A 203 11.07 -10.43 -6.50
C LYS A 203 9.71 -11.12 -6.62
N GLY A 204 8.73 -10.49 -7.27
CA GLY A 204 7.34 -10.91 -7.23
C GLY A 204 6.79 -10.89 -5.80
N ILE A 205 5.87 -11.81 -5.54
CA ILE A 205 5.26 -11.97 -4.22
C ILE A 205 6.25 -12.68 -3.29
N SER A 206 6.37 -12.20 -2.05
CA SER A 206 7.20 -12.83 -1.05
C SER A 206 6.72 -14.25 -0.71
N ARG A 207 7.67 -15.18 -0.57
CA ARG A 207 7.41 -16.63 -0.48
C ARG A 207 6.28 -17.01 0.50
N LEU A 208 6.33 -16.49 1.72
CA LEU A 208 5.32 -16.80 2.75
C LEU A 208 3.91 -16.34 2.35
N LEU A 209 3.80 -15.24 1.62
CA LEU A 209 2.53 -14.74 1.12
C LEU A 209 2.06 -15.58 -0.08
N LYS A 210 2.98 -15.98 -0.96
CA LYS A 210 2.69 -16.91 -2.07
C LYS A 210 2.12 -18.24 -1.57
N ASP A 211 2.61 -18.77 -0.44
CA ASP A 211 2.09 -20.02 0.14
C ASP A 211 0.64 -19.93 0.65
N THR A 212 0.05 -18.72 0.72
CA THR A 212 -1.34 -18.51 1.18
C THR A 212 -2.37 -18.37 0.05
N VAL A 213 -1.91 -18.21 -1.20
CA VAL A 213 -2.80 -18.00 -2.35
C VAL A 213 -3.59 -19.28 -2.64
N ASP A 214 -4.84 -19.13 -3.07
CA ASP A 214 -5.65 -20.25 -3.54
C ASP A 214 -5.30 -20.64 -4.97
N GLN A 215 -4.93 -19.66 -5.79
CA GLN A 215 -4.51 -19.87 -7.16
C GLN A 215 -3.46 -18.85 -7.58
N THR A 216 -2.56 -19.29 -8.46
CA THR A 216 -1.53 -18.45 -9.03
C THR A 216 -1.87 -18.09 -10.47
N LEU A 217 -1.71 -16.82 -10.83
CA LEU A 217 -1.92 -16.28 -12.16
C LEU A 217 -0.57 -15.96 -12.80
N THR A 218 -0.45 -16.20 -14.11
CA THR A 218 0.71 -15.83 -14.91
C THR A 218 0.32 -14.88 -16.02
N ILE A 219 1.20 -13.91 -16.28
CA ILE A 219 1.14 -13.07 -17.47
C ILE A 219 2.20 -13.62 -18.43
N PRO A 220 1.81 -14.29 -19.54
CA PRO A 220 2.78 -14.82 -20.48
C PRO A 220 3.68 -13.71 -21.05
N MET A 221 4.99 -13.97 -21.05
CA MET A 221 5.99 -13.05 -21.60
C MET A 221 6.80 -13.76 -22.69
N VAL A 222 7.04 -13.05 -23.80
CA VAL A 222 7.83 -13.56 -24.94
C VAL A 222 9.30 -13.12 -24.84
N GLY A 223 9.55 -11.95 -24.26
CA GLY A 223 10.87 -11.34 -24.18
C GLY A 223 11.79 -11.96 -23.12
N THR A 224 12.98 -11.39 -23.00
CA THR A 224 14.01 -11.83 -22.03
C THR A 224 13.83 -11.22 -20.64
N VAL A 225 12.94 -10.23 -20.49
CA VAL A 225 12.62 -9.64 -19.20
C VAL A 225 11.84 -10.63 -18.34
N GLN A 226 12.13 -10.64 -17.04
CA GLN A 226 11.54 -11.61 -16.10
C GLN A 226 10.27 -11.10 -15.42
N SER A 227 9.89 -9.84 -15.67
CA SER A 227 8.72 -9.22 -15.07
C SER A 227 8.32 -7.93 -15.79
N LEU A 228 7.08 -7.51 -15.54
CA LEU A 228 6.56 -6.20 -15.91
C LEU A 228 6.66 -5.24 -14.71
N ASN A 229 6.53 -3.94 -15.00
CA ASN A 229 6.27 -2.95 -13.95
C ASN A 229 5.02 -3.34 -13.14
N ALA A 230 5.06 -3.13 -11.82
CA ALA A 230 4.00 -3.59 -10.92
C ALA A 230 2.66 -2.92 -11.24
N SER A 231 2.65 -1.64 -11.61
CA SER A 231 1.44 -0.94 -12.01
C SER A 231 0.86 -1.44 -13.34
N VAL A 232 1.73 -1.83 -14.29
CA VAL A 232 1.32 -2.43 -15.57
C VAL A 232 0.70 -3.81 -15.35
N ALA A 233 1.37 -4.67 -14.57
CA ALA A 233 0.85 -6.00 -14.24
C ALA A 233 -0.49 -5.89 -13.49
N ALA A 234 -0.57 -4.99 -12.50
CA ALA A 234 -1.81 -4.72 -11.78
C ALA A 234 -2.92 -4.27 -12.72
N GLY A 235 -2.64 -3.39 -13.68
CA GLY A 235 -3.61 -2.92 -14.66
C GLY A 235 -4.16 -4.04 -15.56
N LEU A 236 -3.29 -4.88 -16.12
CA LEU A 236 -3.70 -6.03 -16.93
C LEU A 236 -4.64 -6.97 -16.16
N LEU A 237 -4.27 -7.30 -14.92
CA LEU A 237 -5.04 -8.20 -14.08
C LEU A 237 -6.36 -7.56 -13.63
N MET A 238 -6.34 -6.30 -13.21
CA MET A 238 -7.56 -5.58 -12.85
C MET A 238 -8.56 -5.54 -13.99
N TYR A 239 -8.14 -5.21 -15.22
CA TYR A 239 -9.04 -5.17 -16.37
C TYR A 239 -9.53 -6.54 -16.79
N GLN A 240 -8.72 -7.59 -16.66
CA GLN A 240 -9.22 -8.95 -16.83
C GLN A 240 -10.25 -9.31 -15.77
N GLY A 241 -10.01 -8.97 -14.51
CA GLY A 241 -10.97 -9.13 -13.43
C GLY A 241 -12.27 -8.39 -13.73
N PHE A 242 -12.18 -7.13 -14.18
CA PHE A 242 -13.31 -6.33 -14.64
C PHE A 242 -14.07 -7.04 -15.77
N ASN A 243 -13.40 -7.48 -16.83
CA ASN A 243 -14.01 -8.17 -17.97
C ASN A 243 -14.76 -9.43 -17.54
N SER A 244 -14.19 -10.23 -16.64
CA SER A 244 -14.85 -11.45 -16.14
C SER A 244 -16.11 -11.16 -15.33
N ARG A 245 -16.16 -10.01 -14.64
CA ARG A 245 -17.31 -9.53 -13.86
C ARG A 245 -18.33 -8.80 -14.72
N HIS A 246 -17.91 -8.26 -15.87
CA HIS A 246 -18.72 -7.46 -16.80
C HIS A 246 -18.60 -8.02 -18.23
N PRO A 247 -19.07 -9.25 -18.49
CA PRO A 247 -18.97 -9.84 -19.81
C PRO A 247 -19.74 -9.02 -20.84
N VAL A 248 -19.14 -8.81 -22.02
CA VAL A 248 -19.82 -8.16 -23.15
C VAL A 248 -20.99 -9.03 -23.57
N GLN A 249 -22.19 -8.47 -23.58
CA GLN A 249 -23.36 -9.12 -24.16
C GLN A 249 -23.30 -8.92 -25.68
N HIS A 250 -23.29 -10.03 -26.42
CA HIS A 250 -23.41 -10.04 -27.88
C HIS A 250 -24.85 -10.35 -28.29
#